data_AF-A0A7C9UZC8-F1
#
_entry.id   AF-A0A7C9UZC8-F1
#
_cell.length_a   1.000
_cell.length_b   1.000
_cell.length_c   1.000
_cell.angle_alpha   90.00
_cell.angle_beta   90.00
_cell.angle_gamma   90.00
#
_symmetry.space_group_name_H-M   'P 1'
#
loop_
_entity.id
_entity.type
_entity.pdbx_description
1 polymer ?
#
loop_
_entity_poly.entity_id
_entity_poly.type
_entity_poly.pdbx_seq_one_letter_code
_entity_poly.pdbx_strand_id
1 'polypeptide(L)'
;MIVDIDLSPVHVLIIDDSRYARSFIKSALFSFGVRNVSEAGDGPDGITALRERKIDLVLVDHDMEPMDGVGFTRLVRAGEVECRDVPIIMVSGMAEMEKVIEARNAGVNEFLVKPVSADSLFRRVRNALVNPRPFVVTDAYVGPCRRTVQRPGVEGDDRRTAPPLPRPRPLVDVPPGIAQPTIRRAVEQGQQAAKDGGDKTSRKRFKAGTVIFREGDSGDEAYVVEAGRVLISKDVAGRQVTLGEINSHGIFGEMALIDDHPRMASALAAEDTICMVIPKAALKAQINRTPDLVILVVETLLHDIRKMGRELVEARARLKARRAAS
;
A
#
# COMPACT_ATOMS: atom_id res chain seq x y z
N MET A 1 -1.18 -13.62 -5.62
CA MET A 1 -2.00 -12.40 -5.76
C MET A 1 -3.35 -12.72 -5.13
N ILE A 2 -3.70 -12.07 -4.02
CA ILE A 2 -5.02 -12.25 -3.39
C ILE A 2 -5.86 -11.07 -3.85
N VAL A 3 -6.93 -11.37 -4.59
CA VAL A 3 -7.91 -10.36 -5.03
C VAL A 3 -8.81 -10.08 -3.84
N ASP A 4 -8.64 -8.90 -3.25
CA ASP A 4 -9.32 -8.47 -2.03
C ASP A 4 -10.56 -7.60 -2.29
N ILE A 5 -10.80 -7.25 -3.55
CA ILE A 5 -11.87 -6.36 -3.99
C ILE A 5 -12.58 -6.96 -5.20
N ASP A 6 -13.91 -6.80 -5.27
CA ASP A 6 -14.64 -7.21 -6.45
C ASP A 6 -14.42 -6.18 -7.57
N LEU A 7 -13.65 -6.59 -8.57
CA LEU A 7 -13.37 -5.80 -9.77
C LEU A 7 -14.29 -6.15 -10.95
N SER A 8 -15.23 -7.09 -10.77
CA SER A 8 -16.18 -7.46 -11.81
C SER A 8 -17.06 -6.32 -12.33
N PRO A 9 -17.49 -5.32 -11.53
CA PRO A 9 -18.31 -4.21 -12.04
C PRO A 9 -17.48 -3.13 -12.76
N VAL A 10 -16.15 -3.13 -12.58
CA VAL A 10 -15.27 -2.07 -13.12
C VAL A 10 -15.11 -2.22 -14.61
N HIS A 11 -15.34 -1.14 -15.36
CA HIS A 11 -15.00 -1.06 -16.77
C HIS A 11 -13.65 -0.37 -16.97
N VAL A 12 -12.67 -1.13 -17.46
CA VAL A 12 -11.32 -0.63 -17.76
C VAL A 12 -11.16 -0.39 -19.26
N LEU A 13 -10.63 0.77 -19.64
CA LEU A 13 -10.17 1.05 -21.00
C LEU A 13 -8.66 0.86 -21.09
N ILE A 14 -8.18 0.05 -22.03
CA ILE A 14 -6.77 -0.12 -22.36
C ILE A 14 -6.48 0.61 -23.67
N ILE A 15 -5.50 1.50 -23.67
CA ILE A 15 -5.04 2.25 -24.84
C ILE A 15 -3.54 1.98 -24.98
N ASP A 16 -3.14 1.25 -26.01
CA ASP A 16 -1.74 0.93 -26.32
C ASP A 16 -1.72 0.55 -27.81
N ASP A 17 -0.73 0.98 -28.59
CA ASP A 17 -0.66 0.70 -30.02
C ASP A 17 -0.35 -0.79 -30.30
N SER A 18 0.37 -1.43 -29.38
CA SER A 18 0.74 -2.83 -29.43
C SER A 18 -0.39 -3.75 -28.99
N ARG A 19 -0.95 -4.49 -29.96
CA ARG A 19 -1.95 -5.54 -29.70
C ARG A 19 -1.47 -6.59 -28.69
N TYR A 20 -0.16 -6.88 -28.67
CA TYR A 20 0.43 -7.80 -27.70
C TYR A 20 0.38 -7.24 -26.28
N ALA A 21 0.71 -5.96 -26.10
CA ALA A 21 0.63 -5.30 -24.81
C ALA A 21 -0.83 -5.22 -24.31
N ARG A 22 -1.77 -4.85 -25.20
CA ARG A 22 -3.22 -4.87 -24.87
C ARG A 22 -3.68 -6.26 -24.42
N SER A 23 -3.29 -7.30 -25.15
CA SER A 23 -3.65 -8.70 -24.84
C SER A 23 -3.05 -9.16 -23.49
N PHE A 24 -1.81 -8.77 -23.21
CA PHE A 24 -1.13 -9.09 -21.95
C PHE A 24 -1.80 -8.37 -20.77
N ILE A 25 -2.03 -7.07 -20.88
CA ILE A 25 -2.68 -6.25 -19.85
C ILE A 25 -4.09 -6.78 -19.59
N LYS A 26 -4.88 -7.06 -20.64
CA LYS A 26 -6.21 -7.65 -20.53
C LYS A 26 -6.19 -9.00 -19.81
N SER A 27 -5.26 -9.89 -20.16
CA SER A 27 -5.11 -11.19 -19.49
C SER A 27 -4.75 -11.02 -18.01
N ALA A 28 -3.89 -10.05 -17.68
CA ALA A 28 -3.57 -9.73 -16.30
C ALA A 28 -4.80 -9.18 -15.55
N LEU A 29 -5.54 -8.22 -16.13
CA LEU A 29 -6.79 -7.68 -15.57
C LEU A 29 -7.81 -8.80 -15.27
N PHE A 30 -7.98 -9.73 -16.20
CA PHE A 30 -8.89 -10.86 -16.03
C PHE A 30 -8.44 -11.81 -14.92
N SER A 31 -7.12 -12.00 -14.75
CA SER A 31 -6.57 -12.89 -13.71
C SER A 31 -6.88 -12.41 -12.29
N PHE A 32 -7.18 -11.11 -12.11
CA PHE A 32 -7.57 -10.54 -10.83
C PHE A 32 -9.01 -9.99 -10.78
N GLY A 33 -9.88 -10.46 -11.68
CA GLY A 33 -11.34 -10.33 -11.50
C GLY A 33 -12.03 -9.23 -12.31
N VAL A 34 -11.31 -8.40 -13.06
CA VAL A 34 -11.94 -7.46 -14.01
C VAL A 34 -12.62 -8.25 -15.12
N ARG A 35 -13.86 -7.89 -15.48
CA ARG A 35 -14.62 -8.57 -16.54
C ARG A 35 -14.95 -7.67 -17.72
N ASN A 36 -15.02 -6.36 -17.51
CA ASN A 36 -15.37 -5.38 -18.53
C ASN A 36 -14.11 -4.64 -18.98
N VAL A 37 -13.65 -4.94 -20.20
CA VAL A 37 -12.46 -4.31 -20.79
C VAL A 37 -12.79 -3.82 -22.19
N SER A 38 -12.56 -2.54 -22.44
CA SER A 38 -12.50 -1.95 -23.78
C SER A 38 -11.04 -1.76 -24.19
N GLU A 39 -10.77 -1.83 -25.49
CA GLU A 39 -9.43 -1.67 -26.05
C GLU A 39 -9.47 -0.58 -27.14
N ALA A 40 -8.44 0.26 -27.18
CA ALA A 40 -8.20 1.24 -28.23
C ALA A 40 -6.73 1.17 -28.67
N GLY A 41 -6.47 1.44 -29.95
CA GLY A 41 -5.10 1.44 -30.49
C GLY A 41 -4.37 2.77 -30.30
N ASP A 42 -5.11 3.86 -30.08
CA ASP A 42 -4.56 5.20 -30.02
C ASP A 42 -5.44 6.15 -29.18
N GLY A 43 -4.96 7.39 -28.99
CA GLY A 43 -5.64 8.43 -28.24
C GLY A 43 -7.04 8.78 -28.77
N PRO A 44 -7.22 9.11 -30.07
CA PRO A 44 -8.54 9.37 -30.66
C PRO A 44 -9.58 8.28 -30.45
N ASP A 45 -9.22 7.01 -30.68
CA ASP A 45 -10.09 5.87 -30.41
C ASP A 45 -10.43 5.76 -28.92
N GLY A 46 -9.45 6.04 -28.05
CA GLY A 46 -9.65 6.12 -26.61
C GLY A 46 -10.66 7.20 -26.19
N ILE A 47 -10.61 8.39 -26.80
CA ILE A 47 -11.57 9.48 -26.55
C ILE A 47 -12.97 9.08 -27.01
N THR A 48 -13.09 8.43 -28.16
CA THR A 48 -14.37 7.91 -28.67
C THR A 48 -14.95 6.89 -27.68
N ALA A 49 -14.14 5.95 -27.20
CA ALA A 49 -14.57 4.97 -26.21
C ALA A 49 -15.05 5.61 -24.88
N LEU A 50 -14.42 6.69 -24.43
CA LEU A 50 -14.84 7.45 -23.25
C LEU A 50 -16.17 8.19 -23.43
N ARG A 51 -16.56 8.52 -24.67
CA ARG A 51 -17.85 9.16 -24.97
C ARG A 51 -18.99 8.15 -25.08
N GLU A 52 -18.71 6.95 -25.55
CA GLU A 52 -19.72 5.92 -25.79
C GLU A 52 -20.09 5.13 -24.53
N ARG A 53 -19.15 4.97 -23.60
CA ARG A 53 -19.31 4.11 -22.44
C ARG A 53 -18.78 4.77 -21.18
N LYS A 54 -19.41 4.44 -20.06
CA LYS A 54 -18.89 4.78 -18.75
C LYS A 54 -17.64 3.92 -18.48
N ILE A 55 -16.48 4.57 -18.38
CA ILE A 55 -15.21 3.94 -18.04
C ILE A 55 -14.81 4.39 -16.63
N ASP A 56 -14.46 3.42 -15.78
CA ASP A 56 -14.08 3.66 -14.38
C ASP A 56 -12.57 3.77 -14.19
N LEU A 57 -11.78 3.30 -15.17
CA LEU A 57 -10.31 3.35 -15.15
C LEU A 57 -9.74 3.31 -16.56
N VAL A 58 -8.73 4.12 -16.83
CA VAL A 58 -7.97 4.08 -18.09
C VAL A 58 -6.54 3.63 -17.82
N LEU A 59 -6.06 2.65 -18.59
CA LEU A 59 -4.66 2.29 -18.74
C LEU A 59 -4.21 2.81 -20.11
N VAL A 60 -3.26 3.74 -20.14
CA VAL A 60 -2.82 4.39 -21.38
C VAL A 60 -1.31 4.25 -21.53
N ASP A 61 -0.84 3.81 -22.70
CA ASP A 61 0.59 3.84 -23.02
C ASP A 61 1.08 5.28 -23.20
N HIS A 62 2.34 5.52 -22.86
CA HIS A 62 2.93 6.83 -23.03
C HIS A 62 3.23 7.12 -24.49
N ASP A 63 3.88 6.19 -25.17
CA ASP A 63 4.42 6.37 -26.52
C ASP A 63 3.44 5.75 -27.54
N MET A 64 2.56 6.57 -28.13
CA MET A 64 1.59 6.15 -29.16
C MET A 64 1.43 7.22 -30.24
N GLU A 65 0.97 6.82 -31.41
CA GLU A 65 0.61 7.70 -32.53
C GLU A 65 -0.87 7.53 -32.92
N PRO A 66 -1.55 8.56 -33.46
CA PRO A 66 -1.04 9.91 -33.73
C PRO A 66 -1.00 10.81 -32.46
N MET A 67 -1.39 10.28 -31.31
CA MET A 67 -1.48 11.01 -30.05
C MET A 67 -0.88 10.18 -28.92
N ASP A 68 0.05 10.79 -28.19
CA ASP A 68 0.71 10.19 -27.04
C ASP A 68 -0.20 10.18 -25.79
N GLY A 69 0.19 9.39 -24.79
CA GLY A 69 -0.61 9.27 -23.56
C GLY A 69 -0.73 10.58 -22.77
N VAL A 70 0.25 11.48 -22.89
CA VAL A 70 0.23 12.81 -22.26
C VAL A 70 -0.80 13.70 -22.93
N GLY A 71 -0.80 13.76 -24.27
CA GLY A 71 -1.77 14.48 -25.08
C GLY A 71 -3.19 13.99 -24.83
N PHE A 72 -3.39 12.67 -24.83
CA PHE A 72 -4.66 12.04 -24.45
C PHE A 72 -5.13 12.51 -23.05
N THR A 73 -4.24 12.44 -22.06
CA THR A 73 -4.56 12.85 -20.69
C THR A 73 -4.95 14.33 -20.64
N ARG A 74 -4.21 15.21 -21.34
CA ARG A 74 -4.53 16.65 -21.39
C ARG A 74 -5.90 16.90 -21.99
N LEU A 75 -6.30 16.21 -23.06
CA LEU A 75 -7.64 16.35 -23.65
C LEU A 75 -8.75 15.90 -22.69
N VAL A 76 -8.57 14.75 -22.03
CA VAL A 76 -9.53 14.29 -21.01
C VAL A 76 -9.66 15.32 -19.89
N ARG A 77 -8.54 15.87 -19.40
CA ARG A 77 -8.56 16.89 -18.35
C ARG A 77 -9.05 18.24 -18.83
N ALA A 78 -8.95 18.58 -20.12
CA ALA A 78 -9.48 19.81 -20.70
C ALA A 78 -11.02 19.86 -20.75
N GLY A 79 -11.68 18.71 -20.72
CA GLY A 79 -13.15 18.62 -20.75
C GLY A 79 -13.73 18.22 -22.09
N GLU A 80 -12.92 17.67 -23.01
CA GLU A 80 -13.39 17.09 -24.28
C GLU A 80 -14.28 15.85 -24.10
N VAL A 81 -14.29 15.31 -22.88
CA VAL A 81 -15.15 14.23 -22.40
C VAL A 81 -15.71 14.62 -21.03
N GLU A 82 -16.89 14.12 -20.68
CA GLU A 82 -17.57 14.47 -19.42
C GLU A 82 -16.82 13.93 -18.18
N CYS A 83 -16.17 12.77 -18.31
CA CYS A 83 -15.46 12.09 -17.22
C CYS A 83 -14.05 12.66 -16.97
N ARG A 84 -13.95 13.97 -16.72
CA ARG A 84 -12.66 14.66 -16.50
C ARG A 84 -11.86 14.12 -15.32
N ASP A 85 -12.51 13.44 -14.38
CA ASP A 85 -11.94 12.88 -13.15
C ASP A 85 -11.63 11.37 -13.23
N VAL A 86 -11.89 10.74 -14.40
CA VAL A 86 -11.60 9.31 -14.59
C VAL A 86 -10.14 9.01 -14.20
N PRO A 87 -9.90 7.99 -13.35
CA PRO A 87 -8.55 7.60 -13.01
C PRO A 87 -7.77 7.15 -14.25
N ILE A 88 -6.60 7.74 -14.47
CA ILE A 88 -5.70 7.40 -15.57
C ILE A 88 -4.40 6.84 -14.99
N ILE A 89 -4.03 5.63 -15.39
CA ILE A 89 -2.73 5.01 -15.11
C ILE A 89 -1.94 5.02 -16.41
N MET A 90 -0.82 5.73 -16.41
CA MET A 90 0.08 5.75 -17.55
C MET A 90 1.08 4.61 -17.46
N VAL A 91 1.26 3.89 -18.57
CA VAL A 91 2.25 2.82 -18.74
C VAL A 91 3.35 3.36 -19.65
N SER A 92 4.64 3.20 -19.31
CA SER A 92 5.73 3.75 -20.13
C SER A 92 6.99 2.91 -20.09
N GLY A 93 7.75 2.86 -21.19
CA GLY A 93 9.05 2.20 -21.27
C GLY A 93 10.21 2.96 -20.64
N MET A 94 10.07 4.26 -20.36
CA MET A 94 11.16 5.11 -19.88
C MET A 94 10.86 5.67 -18.49
N ALA A 95 11.77 5.45 -17.53
CA ALA A 95 11.63 5.89 -16.14
C ALA A 95 12.29 7.26 -15.87
N GLU A 96 12.50 8.08 -16.89
CA GLU A 96 13.15 9.38 -16.75
C GLU A 96 12.29 10.33 -15.91
N MET A 97 12.94 11.03 -14.98
CA MET A 97 12.27 11.93 -14.04
C MET A 97 11.47 13.03 -14.76
N GLU A 98 11.96 13.51 -15.90
CA GLU A 98 11.31 14.56 -16.69
C GLU A 98 9.96 14.10 -17.27
N LYS A 99 9.93 12.91 -17.90
CA LYS A 99 8.69 12.29 -18.39
C LYS A 99 7.69 11.99 -17.27
N VAL A 100 8.17 11.58 -16.09
CA VAL A 100 7.32 11.36 -14.90
C VAL A 100 6.72 12.69 -14.40
N ILE A 101 7.49 13.77 -14.41
CA ILE A 101 7.00 15.11 -14.05
C ILE A 101 5.96 15.58 -15.07
N GLU A 102 6.21 15.39 -16.36
CA GLU A 102 5.27 15.75 -17.42
C GLU A 102 3.94 14.97 -17.29
N ALA A 103 3.99 13.65 -17.15
CA ALA A 103 2.80 12.81 -16.97
C ALA A 103 1.99 13.24 -15.73
N ARG A 104 2.68 13.51 -14.61
CA ARG A 104 2.05 14.05 -13.41
C ARG A 104 1.43 15.42 -13.67
N ASN A 105 2.11 16.26 -14.45
CA ASN A 105 1.64 17.60 -14.78
C ASN A 105 0.38 17.57 -15.64
N ALA A 106 0.28 16.60 -16.55
CA ALA A 106 -0.89 16.37 -17.38
C ALA A 106 -2.13 15.89 -16.61
N GLY A 107 -1.96 15.37 -15.38
CA GLY A 107 -3.09 14.95 -14.53
C GLY A 107 -3.29 13.43 -14.43
N VAL A 108 -2.23 12.66 -14.61
CA VAL A 108 -2.21 11.21 -14.40
C VAL A 108 -2.35 10.85 -12.91
N ASN A 109 -3.08 9.77 -12.63
CA ASN A 109 -3.32 9.26 -11.27
C ASN A 109 -2.18 8.36 -10.78
N GLU A 110 -1.69 7.45 -11.63
CA GLU A 110 -0.62 6.53 -11.30
C GLU A 110 0.28 6.29 -12.51
N PHE A 111 1.52 5.87 -12.28
CA PHE A 111 2.47 5.56 -13.34
C PHE A 111 3.03 4.15 -13.16
N LEU A 112 3.21 3.44 -14.28
CA LEU A 112 3.71 2.08 -14.31
C LEU A 112 4.82 1.96 -15.37
N VAL A 113 5.98 1.48 -14.95
CA VAL A 113 7.16 1.29 -15.82
C VAL A 113 7.08 -0.08 -16.49
N LYS A 114 7.28 -0.15 -17.80
CA LYS A 114 7.45 -1.41 -18.55
C LYS A 114 8.82 -2.03 -18.19
N PRO A 115 8.95 -3.37 -18.02
CA PRO A 115 7.94 -4.39 -18.28
C PRO A 115 6.83 -4.45 -17.21
N VAL A 116 5.59 -4.54 -17.66
CA VAL A 116 4.42 -4.64 -16.78
C VAL A 116 4.33 -6.05 -16.23
N SER A 117 4.23 -6.21 -14.91
CA SER A 117 3.89 -7.48 -14.28
C SER A 117 2.44 -7.46 -13.80
N ALA A 118 1.79 -8.62 -13.73
CA ALA A 118 0.42 -8.69 -13.26
C ALA A 118 0.27 -8.13 -11.83
N ASP A 119 1.28 -8.31 -10.97
CA ASP A 119 1.33 -7.77 -9.61
C ASP A 119 1.51 -6.25 -9.57
N SER A 120 2.41 -5.68 -10.38
CA SER A 120 2.59 -4.23 -10.43
C SER A 120 1.36 -3.54 -10.98
N LEU A 121 0.71 -4.14 -11.99
CA LEU A 121 -0.57 -3.67 -12.53
C LEU A 121 -1.67 -3.72 -11.48
N PHE A 122 -1.88 -4.87 -10.83
CA PHE A 122 -2.90 -5.05 -9.79
C PHE A 122 -2.77 -4.01 -8.67
N ARG A 123 -1.54 -3.79 -8.17
CA ARG A 123 -1.29 -2.81 -7.11
C ARG A 123 -1.68 -1.38 -7.52
N ARG A 124 -1.39 -0.98 -8.76
CA ARG A 124 -1.73 0.37 -9.27
C ARG A 124 -3.22 0.53 -9.51
N VAL A 125 -3.86 -0.46 -10.15
CA VAL A 125 -5.31 -0.51 -10.38
C VAL A 125 -6.06 -0.43 -9.04
N ARG A 126 -5.69 -1.28 -8.08
CA ARG A 126 -6.28 -1.27 -6.73
C ARG A 126 -6.09 0.09 -6.05
N ASN A 127 -4.89 0.68 -6.12
CA ASN A 127 -4.66 1.98 -5.49
C ASN A 127 -5.51 3.10 -6.10
N ALA A 128 -5.63 3.12 -7.43
CA ALA A 128 -6.42 4.13 -8.14
C ALA A 128 -7.92 4.05 -7.80
N LEU A 129 -8.46 2.83 -7.64
CA LEU A 129 -9.87 2.61 -7.37
C LEU A 129 -10.23 2.72 -5.88
N VAL A 130 -9.34 2.27 -4.99
CA VAL A 130 -9.60 2.21 -3.54
C VAL A 130 -9.15 3.48 -2.80
N ASN A 131 -8.07 4.12 -3.24
CA ASN A 131 -7.54 5.36 -2.66
C ASN A 131 -7.61 6.54 -3.66
N PRO A 132 -8.80 6.93 -4.13
CA PRO A 132 -8.89 8.06 -5.04
C PRO A 132 -8.32 9.32 -4.39
N ARG A 133 -7.54 10.07 -5.16
CA ARG A 133 -7.02 11.37 -4.72
C ARG A 133 -8.09 12.43 -4.98
N PRO A 134 -8.21 13.47 -4.12
CA PRO A 134 -9.09 14.60 -4.38
C PRO A 134 -8.80 15.18 -5.75
N PHE A 135 -9.83 15.37 -6.57
CA PHE A 135 -9.70 15.98 -7.89
C PHE A 135 -9.68 17.50 -7.72
N VAL A 136 -8.72 18.17 -8.37
CA VAL A 136 -8.49 19.60 -8.26
C VAL A 136 -8.66 20.23 -9.63
N VAL A 137 -9.44 21.31 -9.70
CA VAL A 137 -9.64 22.13 -10.89
C VAL A 137 -9.22 23.55 -10.54
N THR A 138 -8.23 24.06 -11.26
CA THR A 138 -7.69 25.42 -11.16
C THR A 138 -7.30 25.88 -12.56
N ASP A 139 -7.12 27.19 -12.76
CA ASP A 139 -6.70 27.75 -14.05
C ASP A 139 -5.37 27.16 -14.54
N ALA A 140 -4.47 26.80 -13.61
CA ALA A 140 -3.15 26.25 -13.93
C ALA A 140 -3.07 24.71 -13.92
N TYR A 141 -4.10 24.02 -13.42
CA TYR A 141 -4.07 22.56 -13.29
C TYR A 141 -5.46 21.94 -13.14
N VAL A 142 -5.69 20.87 -13.90
CA VAL A 142 -6.84 19.98 -13.76
C VAL A 142 -6.35 18.55 -13.58
N GLY A 143 -6.62 17.95 -12.42
CA GLY A 143 -6.19 16.58 -12.14
C GLY A 143 -6.15 16.21 -10.66
N PRO A 144 -5.64 15.00 -10.33
CA PRO A 144 -5.57 14.53 -8.96
C PRO A 144 -4.59 15.34 -8.12
N CYS A 145 -4.99 15.68 -6.89
CA CYS A 145 -4.21 16.50 -5.98
C CYS A 145 -2.75 16.02 -5.90
N ARG A 146 -1.82 16.91 -6.28
CA ARG A 146 -0.38 16.63 -6.29
C ARG A 146 0.28 16.75 -4.92
N ARG A 147 -0.48 17.07 -3.85
CA ARG A 147 0.05 17.32 -2.51
C ARG A 147 0.45 16.00 -1.86
N THR A 148 1.73 15.65 -1.98
CA THR A 148 2.36 14.51 -1.28
C THR A 148 3.12 15.04 -0.06
N VAL A 149 3.15 14.24 1.02
CA VAL A 149 3.66 14.50 2.39
C VAL A 149 5.10 15.03 2.48
N GLN A 150 5.89 15.08 1.40
CA GLN A 150 7.27 15.57 1.42
C GLN A 150 7.62 16.28 0.10
N ARG A 151 7.58 17.62 0.07
CA ARG A 151 8.48 18.49 -0.72
C ARG A 151 8.44 19.91 -0.11
N PRO A 152 9.59 20.57 0.14
CA PRO A 152 9.63 22.00 0.40
C PRO A 152 9.22 22.73 -0.88
N GLY A 153 8.34 23.73 -0.77
CA GLY A 153 7.98 24.57 -1.91
C GLY A 153 9.19 25.40 -2.38
N VAL A 154 9.34 25.55 -3.70
CA VAL A 154 10.18 26.61 -4.29
C VAL A 154 9.38 27.90 -4.18
N GLU A 155 10.06 28.95 -3.73
CA GLU A 155 9.65 30.32 -3.38
C GLU A 155 8.26 30.79 -3.84
N GLY A 156 7.50 31.36 -2.90
CA GLY A 156 6.60 32.48 -3.22
C GLY A 156 5.12 32.37 -2.87
N ASP A 157 4.63 31.27 -2.31
CA ASP A 157 3.32 31.27 -1.65
C ASP A 157 3.22 30.11 -0.65
N ASP A 158 2.94 30.43 0.61
CA ASP A 158 2.95 29.46 1.70
C ASP A 158 1.73 28.52 1.61
N ARG A 159 1.86 27.47 0.80
CA ARG A 159 0.88 26.37 0.70
C ARG A 159 0.83 25.51 1.99
N ARG A 160 1.21 25.99 3.18
CA ARG A 160 1.24 25.20 4.43
C ARG A 160 0.15 25.49 5.47
N THR A 161 -0.83 26.35 5.22
CA THR A 161 -1.88 26.65 6.22
C THR A 161 -3.17 25.85 6.04
N ALA A 162 -3.53 25.43 4.81
CA ALA A 162 -4.78 24.72 4.56
C ALA A 162 -4.67 23.20 4.80
N PRO A 163 -5.60 22.56 5.55
CA PRO A 163 -5.62 21.12 5.80
C PRO A 163 -5.69 20.30 4.51
N PRO A 164 -5.28 19.02 4.51
CA PRO A 164 -5.41 18.14 3.35
C PRO A 164 -6.86 18.09 2.87
N LEU A 165 -7.07 18.12 1.54
CA LEU A 165 -8.42 17.97 0.98
C LEU A 165 -9.02 16.62 1.41
N PRO A 166 -10.32 16.56 1.74
CA PRO A 166 -10.98 15.32 2.12
C PRO A 166 -10.89 14.31 0.97
N ARG A 167 -10.58 13.05 1.30
CA ARG A 167 -10.46 11.99 0.29
C ARG A 167 -11.85 11.63 -0.26
N PRO A 168 -12.02 11.48 -1.58
CA PRO A 168 -13.22 10.93 -2.17
C PRO A 168 -13.50 9.51 -1.69
N ARG A 169 -14.75 9.06 -1.85
CA ARG A 169 -15.12 7.66 -1.57
C ARG A 169 -14.44 6.73 -2.60
N PRO A 170 -14.06 5.50 -2.22
CA PRO A 170 -13.62 4.48 -3.16
C PRO A 170 -14.59 4.31 -4.33
N LEU A 171 -14.06 4.05 -5.53
CA LEU A 171 -14.85 3.79 -6.75
C LEU A 171 -15.41 2.38 -6.80
N VAL A 172 -14.79 1.46 -6.04
CA VAL A 172 -15.24 0.09 -5.85
C VAL A 172 -15.53 -0.16 -4.39
N ASP A 173 -16.57 -0.93 -4.13
CA ASP A 173 -16.85 -1.41 -2.80
C ASP A 173 -15.71 -2.31 -2.35
N VAL A 174 -15.01 -1.86 -1.32
CA VAL A 174 -14.06 -2.69 -0.62
C VAL A 174 -14.90 -3.62 0.26
N PRO A 175 -14.83 -4.97 0.07
CA PRO A 175 -15.55 -5.89 0.93
C PRO A 175 -15.29 -5.53 2.40
N PRO A 176 -16.33 -5.48 3.25
CA PRO A 176 -16.16 -5.17 4.65
C PRO A 176 -15.26 -6.23 5.29
N GLY A 177 -13.96 -5.94 5.37
CA GLY A 177 -13.00 -6.84 5.99
C GLY A 177 -11.59 -6.87 5.40
N ILE A 178 -11.36 -6.51 4.12
CA ILE A 178 -10.09 -6.98 3.49
C ILE A 178 -8.96 -5.93 3.41
N ALA A 179 -9.17 -4.63 3.17
CA ALA A 179 -8.16 -3.61 3.53
C ALA A 179 -8.68 -2.17 3.34
N GLN A 180 -8.48 -1.32 4.36
CA GLN A 180 -8.82 0.12 4.44
C GLN A 180 -10.21 0.45 4.98
N PRO A 181 -10.65 -0.25 6.01
CA PRO A 181 -10.80 0.46 7.29
C PRO A 181 -10.39 -0.39 8.49
N THR A 182 -9.91 -1.62 8.34
CA THR A 182 -9.89 -2.62 9.41
C THR A 182 -9.09 -2.22 10.65
N ILE A 183 -8.01 -1.44 10.55
CA ILE A 183 -7.33 -0.90 11.74
C ILE A 183 -8.15 0.24 12.35
N ARG A 184 -8.64 1.21 11.55
CA ARG A 184 -9.45 2.34 12.08
C ARG A 184 -10.83 1.91 12.58
N ARG A 185 -11.50 0.97 11.91
CA ARG A 185 -12.75 0.34 12.34
C ARG A 185 -12.55 -0.68 13.47
N ALA A 186 -11.44 -1.40 13.57
CA ALA A 186 -11.16 -2.17 14.81
C ALA A 186 -10.89 -1.23 15.99
N VAL A 187 -10.34 -0.04 15.73
CA VAL A 187 -10.14 1.02 16.72
C VAL A 187 -11.46 1.73 17.07
N GLU A 188 -12.32 2.02 16.10
CA GLU A 188 -13.61 2.71 16.28
C GLU A 188 -14.73 1.75 16.76
N GLN A 189 -14.80 0.52 16.24
CA GLN A 189 -15.70 -0.52 16.75
C GLN A 189 -15.20 -1.06 18.10
N GLY A 190 -13.88 -1.06 18.36
CA GLY A 190 -13.32 -1.27 19.69
C GLY A 190 -13.65 -0.14 20.68
N GLN A 191 -13.89 1.08 20.19
CA GLN A 191 -14.40 2.20 21.00
C GLN A 191 -15.92 2.13 21.23
N GLN A 192 -16.69 1.62 20.25
CA GLN A 192 -18.16 1.56 20.35
C GLN A 192 -18.69 0.28 21.02
N ALA A 193 -18.00 -0.86 20.90
CA ALA A 193 -18.32 -2.10 21.62
C ALA A 193 -17.85 -2.08 23.09
N ALA A 194 -17.06 -1.08 23.50
CA ALA A 194 -16.60 -0.88 24.87
C ALA A 194 -17.68 -0.28 25.82
N LYS A 195 -18.97 -0.53 25.54
CA LYS A 195 -20.02 -0.42 26.55
C LYS A 195 -20.36 -1.74 27.21
N ASP A 196 -20.06 -2.89 26.58
CA ASP A 196 -20.34 -4.21 27.16
C ASP A 196 -19.15 -5.19 26.98
N GLY A 197 -18.24 -5.20 27.96
CA GLY A 197 -17.44 -6.36 28.38
C GLY A 197 -16.37 -7.01 27.45
N GLY A 198 -15.10 -6.58 27.60
CA GLY A 198 -13.84 -7.32 27.34
C GLY A 198 -13.39 -7.43 25.87
N ASP A 199 -12.22 -6.97 25.40
CA ASP A 199 -10.95 -6.53 25.97
C ASP A 199 -10.36 -5.45 25.01
N LYS A 200 -9.86 -4.33 25.55
CA LYS A 200 -9.71 -3.05 24.83
C LYS A 200 -8.41 -2.99 24.02
N THR A 201 -8.48 -2.65 22.73
CA THR A 201 -7.34 -2.07 22.00
C THR A 201 -6.92 -0.78 22.72
N SER A 202 -5.76 -0.82 23.38
CA SER A 202 -5.28 0.26 24.25
C SER A 202 -4.05 0.93 23.65
N ARG A 203 -3.90 2.24 23.87
CA ARG A 203 -2.64 2.95 23.56
C ARG A 203 -1.72 2.83 24.76
N LYS A 204 -0.53 2.25 24.57
CA LYS A 204 0.54 2.21 25.57
C LYS A 204 1.63 3.20 25.18
N ARG A 205 2.11 3.96 26.16
CA ARG A 205 3.24 4.89 26.00
C ARG A 205 4.45 4.29 26.71
N PHE A 206 5.54 4.17 25.98
CA PHE A 206 6.82 3.69 26.46
C PHE A 206 7.82 4.85 26.47
N LYS A 207 8.56 4.99 27.56
CA LYS A 207 9.67 5.95 27.63
C LYS A 207 10.89 5.42 26.89
N ALA A 208 11.73 6.31 26.38
CA ALA A 208 13.02 5.94 25.81
C ALA A 208 13.79 4.99 26.75
N GLY A 209 14.32 3.90 26.21
CA GLY A 209 15.02 2.84 26.96
C GLY A 209 14.11 1.79 27.61
N THR A 210 12.78 1.90 27.51
CA THR A 210 11.86 0.90 28.08
C THR A 210 11.87 -0.39 27.26
N VAL A 211 12.06 -1.54 27.92
CA VAL A 211 11.87 -2.86 27.30
C VAL A 211 10.38 -3.14 27.21
N ILE A 212 9.87 -3.35 25.99
CA ILE A 212 8.46 -3.62 25.71
C ILE A 212 8.15 -5.10 25.95
N PHE A 213 9.02 -5.99 25.44
CA PHE A 213 9.05 -7.41 25.77
C PHE A 213 10.43 -7.98 25.48
N ARG A 214 10.73 -9.15 26.05
CA ARG A 214 11.97 -9.88 25.86
C ARG A 214 11.76 -11.08 24.94
N GLU A 215 12.85 -11.51 24.33
CA GLU A 215 12.90 -12.80 23.65
C GLU A 215 12.52 -13.92 24.63
N GLY A 216 11.72 -14.88 24.17
CA GLY A 216 11.23 -16.00 24.97
C GLY A 216 9.95 -15.72 25.76
N ASP A 217 9.53 -14.46 25.88
CA ASP A 217 8.26 -14.13 26.53
C ASP A 217 7.09 -14.78 25.77
N SER A 218 6.01 -15.14 26.48
CA SER A 218 4.74 -15.46 25.83
C SER A 218 4.13 -14.18 25.23
N GLY A 219 3.53 -14.30 24.06
CA GLY A 219 3.04 -13.15 23.30
C GLY A 219 1.54 -13.20 23.07
N ASP A 220 0.78 -12.44 23.87
CA ASP A 220 -0.67 -12.29 23.69
C ASP A 220 -1.07 -10.90 23.13
N GLU A 221 -0.10 -10.08 22.76
CA GLU A 221 -0.31 -8.74 22.21
C GLU A 221 0.67 -8.45 21.05
N ALA A 222 0.21 -7.78 20.00
CA ALA A 222 1.05 -7.13 18.99
C ALA A 222 1.01 -5.61 19.17
N TYR A 223 1.98 -4.93 18.59
CA TYR A 223 2.14 -3.49 18.74
C TYR A 223 2.31 -2.83 17.38
N VAL A 224 1.54 -1.77 17.13
CA VAL A 224 1.73 -0.87 15.99
C VAL A 224 2.29 0.44 16.50
N VAL A 225 3.44 0.86 15.98
CA VAL A 225 4.07 2.13 16.36
C VAL A 225 3.27 3.28 15.74
N GLU A 226 2.61 4.09 16.55
CA GLU A 226 1.96 5.33 16.08
C GLU A 226 2.97 6.47 15.96
N ALA A 227 3.88 6.55 16.92
CA ALA A 227 4.95 7.54 16.98
C ALA A 227 6.14 7.00 17.78
N GLY A 228 7.36 7.38 17.41
CA GLY A 228 8.59 6.94 18.05
C GLY A 228 9.28 5.82 17.28
N ARG A 229 10.18 5.10 17.98
CA ARG A 229 11.05 4.09 17.38
C ARG A 229 11.31 2.94 18.34
N VAL A 230 11.24 1.72 17.81
CA VAL A 230 11.51 0.49 18.55
C VAL A 230 12.69 -0.25 17.92
N LEU A 231 13.68 -0.63 18.73
CA LEU A 231 14.77 -1.51 18.34
C LEU A 231 14.36 -2.95 18.58
N ILE A 232 14.59 -3.80 17.58
CA ILE A 232 14.42 -5.25 17.69
C ILE A 232 15.80 -5.87 17.82
N SER A 233 16.04 -6.57 18.91
CA SER A 233 17.33 -7.18 19.21
C SER A 233 17.18 -8.63 19.66
N LYS A 234 18.23 -9.42 19.45
CA LYS A 234 18.30 -10.81 19.91
C LYS A 234 19.54 -11.02 20.76
N ASP A 235 19.47 -11.86 21.77
CA ASP A 235 20.66 -12.28 22.50
C ASP A 235 21.34 -13.45 21.77
N VAL A 236 22.64 -13.33 21.51
CA VAL A 236 23.45 -14.45 21.04
C VAL A 236 24.71 -14.54 21.89
N ALA A 237 24.84 -15.65 22.61
CA ALA A 237 25.98 -15.94 23.47
C ALA A 237 26.28 -14.80 24.48
N GLY A 238 25.24 -14.19 25.05
CA GLY A 238 25.35 -13.11 26.04
C GLY A 238 25.58 -11.73 25.43
N ARG A 239 25.47 -11.58 24.09
CA ARG A 239 25.64 -10.30 23.39
C ARG A 239 24.39 -9.93 22.60
N GLN A 240 23.89 -8.71 22.81
CA GLN A 240 22.77 -8.21 22.02
C GLN A 240 23.16 -7.88 20.58
N VAL A 241 22.42 -8.46 19.64
CA VAL A 241 22.51 -8.23 18.20
C VAL A 241 21.24 -7.57 17.72
N THR A 242 21.33 -6.31 17.28
CA THR A 242 20.21 -5.60 16.65
C THR A 242 19.86 -6.24 15.30
N LEU A 243 18.60 -6.63 15.15
CA LEU A 243 18.03 -7.20 13.93
C LEU A 243 17.53 -6.10 13.01
N GLY A 244 16.94 -5.04 13.57
CA GLY A 244 16.46 -3.88 12.84
C GLY A 244 15.78 -2.87 13.76
N GLU A 245 15.28 -1.80 13.15
CA GLU A 245 14.52 -0.74 13.83
C GLU A 245 13.13 -0.63 13.19
N ILE A 246 12.13 -0.41 14.01
CA ILE A 246 10.73 -0.24 13.62
C ILE A 246 10.35 1.22 13.92
N ASN A 247 9.97 1.94 12.87
CA ASN A 247 9.52 3.33 12.94
C ASN A 247 7.99 3.41 12.92
N SER A 248 7.44 4.63 12.94
CA SER A 248 6.02 4.91 12.80
C SER A 248 5.37 4.11 11.65
N HIS A 249 4.20 3.54 11.94
CA HIS A 249 3.40 2.63 11.11
C HIS A 249 3.92 1.19 10.97
N GLY A 250 5.09 0.87 11.55
CA GLY A 250 5.57 -0.50 11.64
C GLY A 250 4.84 -1.30 12.72
N ILE A 251 4.61 -2.58 12.43
CA ILE A 251 4.08 -3.56 13.40
C ILE A 251 5.23 -4.42 13.92
N PHE A 252 5.15 -4.82 15.19
CA PHE A 252 6.07 -5.78 15.77
C PHE A 252 5.38 -6.65 16.83
N GLY A 253 5.94 -7.84 17.03
CA GLY A 253 5.41 -8.84 17.95
C GLY A 253 4.26 -9.67 17.37
N GLU A 254 3.93 -9.51 16.10
CA GLU A 254 2.84 -10.21 15.40
C GLU A 254 3.03 -11.72 15.30
N MET A 255 4.28 -12.20 15.17
CA MET A 255 4.55 -13.61 14.88
C MET A 255 4.03 -14.55 15.97
N ALA A 256 4.23 -14.18 17.24
CA ALA A 256 3.81 -14.98 18.39
C ALA A 256 2.29 -15.16 18.51
N LEU A 257 1.51 -14.28 17.89
CA LEU A 257 0.05 -14.34 17.96
C LEU A 257 -0.57 -15.28 16.92
N ILE A 258 0.15 -15.55 15.83
CA ILE A 258 -0.35 -16.33 14.70
C ILE A 258 -0.05 -17.82 14.92
N ASP A 259 1.18 -18.15 15.32
CA ASP A 259 1.66 -19.54 15.43
C ASP A 259 1.79 -20.04 16.89
N ASP A 260 1.32 -19.26 17.87
CA ASP A 260 1.39 -19.56 19.31
C ASP A 260 2.80 -19.81 19.89
N HIS A 261 3.87 -19.46 19.17
CA HIS A 261 5.24 -19.61 19.67
C HIS A 261 5.73 -18.39 20.48
N PRO A 262 6.74 -18.57 21.38
CA PRO A 262 7.34 -17.46 22.14
C PRO A 262 7.93 -16.34 21.26
N ARG A 263 8.12 -15.15 21.87
CA ARG A 263 8.75 -14.00 21.22
C ARG A 263 10.13 -14.38 20.68
N MET A 264 10.35 -14.06 19.40
CA MET A 264 11.60 -14.39 18.70
C MET A 264 12.77 -13.45 19.00
N ALA A 265 12.45 -12.27 19.48
CA ALA A 265 13.38 -11.18 19.70
C ALA A 265 12.85 -10.30 20.83
N SER A 266 13.72 -9.48 21.40
CA SER A 266 13.39 -8.43 22.36
C SER A 266 13.03 -7.14 21.61
N ALA A 267 12.10 -6.37 22.17
CA ALA A 267 11.72 -5.06 21.67
C ALA A 267 12.01 -3.98 22.72
N LEU A 268 12.76 -2.95 22.33
CA LEU A 268 13.15 -1.83 23.18
C LEU A 268 12.70 -0.52 22.54
N ALA A 269 12.02 0.35 23.28
CA ALA A 269 11.74 1.71 22.85
C ALA A 269 13.06 2.50 22.77
N ALA A 270 13.50 2.86 21.57
CA ALA A 270 14.73 3.65 21.36
C ALA A 270 14.53 5.10 21.83
N GLU A 271 13.32 5.60 21.66
CA GLU A 271 12.87 6.94 22.06
C GLU A 271 11.46 6.83 22.69
N ASP A 272 10.92 7.95 23.17
CA ASP A 272 9.54 8.00 23.67
C ASP A 272 8.57 7.53 22.57
N THR A 273 7.95 6.37 22.80
CA THR A 273 7.21 5.62 21.78
C THR A 273 5.76 5.41 22.21
N ILE A 274 4.83 5.64 21.28
CA ILE A 274 3.41 5.38 21.44
C ILE A 274 3.05 4.21 20.55
N CYS A 275 2.53 3.15 21.17
CA CYS A 275 2.06 1.98 20.47
C CYS A 275 0.56 1.79 20.67
N MET A 276 -0.11 1.41 19.59
CA MET A 276 -1.42 0.77 19.66
C MET A 276 -1.23 -0.72 19.91
N VAL A 277 -1.93 -1.25 20.91
CA VAL A 277 -1.87 -2.67 21.29
C VAL A 277 -2.99 -3.43 20.61
N ILE A 278 -2.64 -4.55 19.99
CA ILE A 278 -3.55 -5.49 19.33
C ILE A 278 -3.56 -6.81 20.11
N PRO A 279 -4.63 -7.12 20.86
CA PRO A 279 -4.73 -8.38 21.58
C PRO A 279 -4.82 -9.60 20.65
N LYS A 280 -4.31 -10.75 21.13
CA LYS A 280 -4.35 -12.04 20.43
C LYS A 280 -5.74 -12.47 20.02
N ALA A 281 -6.70 -12.31 20.93
CA ALA A 281 -8.09 -12.66 20.68
C ALA A 281 -8.65 -11.86 19.49
N ALA A 282 -8.32 -10.58 19.39
CA ALA A 282 -8.75 -9.73 18.29
C ALA A 282 -8.13 -10.18 16.95
N LEU A 283 -6.86 -10.59 16.95
CA LEU A 283 -6.18 -11.09 15.75
C LEU A 283 -6.68 -12.49 15.33
N LYS A 284 -6.79 -13.44 16.26
CA LYS A 284 -7.31 -14.80 16.00
C LYS A 284 -8.74 -14.77 15.45
N ALA A 285 -9.58 -13.87 15.95
CA ALA A 285 -10.94 -13.70 15.43
C ALA A 285 -10.97 -13.28 13.94
N GLN A 286 -9.93 -12.60 13.44
CA GLN A 286 -9.80 -12.29 12.02
C GLN A 286 -9.19 -13.45 11.24
N ILE A 287 -8.19 -14.15 11.78
CA ILE A 287 -7.57 -15.33 11.14
C ILE A 287 -8.61 -16.42 10.90
N ASN A 288 -9.49 -16.71 11.86
CA ASN A 288 -10.53 -17.73 11.74
C ASN A 288 -11.60 -17.44 10.66
N ARG A 289 -11.61 -16.23 10.08
CA ARG A 289 -12.47 -15.88 8.93
C ARG A 289 -11.77 -16.07 7.59
N THR A 290 -10.51 -16.50 7.61
CA THR A 290 -9.65 -16.68 6.45
C THR A 290 -9.69 -18.15 6.01
N PRO A 291 -9.68 -18.46 4.69
CA PRO A 291 -9.67 -19.84 4.23
C PRO A 291 -8.44 -20.64 4.72
N ASP A 292 -8.64 -21.91 5.08
CA ASP A 292 -7.61 -22.79 5.69
C ASP A 292 -6.32 -22.89 4.89
N LEU A 293 -6.39 -22.90 3.55
CA LEU A 293 -5.21 -22.95 2.69
C LEU A 293 -4.32 -21.70 2.85
N VAL A 294 -4.91 -20.53 3.06
CA VAL A 294 -4.16 -19.29 3.28
C VAL A 294 -3.49 -19.32 4.65
N ILE A 295 -4.18 -19.84 5.67
CA ILE A 295 -3.60 -20.03 7.00
C ILE A 295 -2.39 -20.96 6.92
N LEU A 296 -2.52 -22.10 6.22
CA LEU A 296 -1.41 -23.05 6.02
C LEU A 296 -0.19 -22.39 5.34
N VAL A 297 -0.41 -21.60 4.28
CA VAL A 297 0.68 -20.86 3.61
C VAL A 297 1.31 -19.84 4.55
N VAL A 298 0.51 -19.10 5.31
CA VAL A 298 1.00 -18.11 6.27
C VAL A 298 1.82 -18.78 7.37
N GLU A 299 1.35 -19.88 7.95
CA GLU A 299 2.09 -20.66 8.95
C GLU A 299 3.42 -21.20 8.41
N THR A 300 3.44 -21.67 7.15
CA THR A 300 4.66 -22.15 6.50
C THR A 300 5.66 -21.01 6.28
N LEU A 301 5.21 -19.86 5.76
CA LEU A 301 6.07 -18.70 5.57
C LEU A 301 6.60 -18.17 6.91
N LEU A 302 5.77 -18.16 7.95
CA LEU A 302 6.22 -17.78 9.29
C LEU A 302 7.30 -18.70 9.79
N HIS A 303 7.14 -20.03 9.66
CA HIS A 303 8.16 -21.01 10.04
C HIS A 303 9.50 -20.75 9.33
N ASP A 304 9.47 -20.50 8.02
CA ASP A 304 10.67 -20.21 7.22
C ASP A 304 11.31 -18.88 7.61
N ILE A 305 10.51 -17.83 7.84
CA ILE A 305 10.99 -16.54 8.35
C ILE A 305 11.63 -16.72 9.73
N ARG A 306 11.07 -17.57 10.60
CA ARG A 306 11.67 -17.87 11.90
C ARG A 306 13.06 -18.51 11.73
N LYS A 307 13.16 -19.46 10.81
CA LYS A 307 14.41 -20.17 10.51
C LYS A 307 15.46 -19.22 9.96
N MET A 308 15.13 -18.45 8.93
CA MET A 308 16.00 -17.43 8.35
C MET A 308 16.40 -16.37 9.37
N GLY A 309 15.47 -15.97 10.24
CA GLY A 309 15.74 -15.04 11.34
C GLY A 309 16.85 -15.54 12.25
N ARG A 310 16.81 -16.82 12.67
CA ARG A 310 17.87 -17.44 13.48
C ARG A 310 19.23 -17.44 12.77
N GLU A 311 19.26 -17.89 11.51
CA GLU A 311 20.47 -17.95 10.70
C GLU A 311 21.10 -16.55 10.49
N LEU A 312 20.27 -15.53 10.25
CA LEU A 312 20.72 -14.15 10.10
C LEU A 312 21.38 -13.62 11.38
N VAL A 313 20.86 -13.98 12.55
CA VAL A 313 21.46 -13.56 13.83
C VAL A 313 22.82 -14.21 14.03
N GLU A 314 22.95 -15.51 13.75
CA GLU A 314 24.23 -16.23 13.82
C GLU A 314 25.27 -15.64 12.87
N ALA A 315 24.87 -15.34 11.63
CA ALA A 315 25.74 -14.72 10.65
C ALA A 315 26.23 -13.33 11.11
N ARG A 316 25.33 -12.49 11.64
CA ARG A 316 25.68 -11.16 12.18
C ARG A 316 26.57 -11.26 13.42
N ALA A 317 26.35 -12.23 14.30
CA ALA A 317 27.18 -12.47 15.48
C ALA A 317 28.62 -12.85 15.08
N ARG A 318 28.80 -13.78 14.12
CA ARG A 318 30.11 -14.17 13.58
C ARG A 318 30.87 -12.99 12.96
N LEU A 319 30.17 -12.13 12.21
CA LEU A 319 30.76 -10.92 11.62
C LEU A 319 31.21 -9.91 12.68
N LYS A 320 30.41 -9.68 13.73
CA LYS A 320 30.81 -8.81 14.86
C LYS A 320 32.01 -9.36 15.62
N ALA A 321 32.08 -10.68 15.84
CA ALA A 321 33.21 -11.32 16.51
C ALA A 321 34.52 -11.17 15.70
N ARG A 322 34.48 -11.38 14.38
CA ARG A 322 35.64 -11.16 13.49
C ARG A 322 36.12 -9.71 13.48
N ARG A 323 35.20 -8.74 13.47
CA ARG A 323 35.54 -7.30 13.52
C ARG A 323 36.12 -6.84 14.85
N ALA A 324 35.87 -7.56 15.95
CA ALA A 324 36.43 -7.24 17.26
C ALA A 324 37.80 -7.89 17.52
N ALA A 325 38.19 -8.87 16.69
CA ALA A 325 39.46 -9.59 16.76
C ALA A 325 40.51 -9.07 15.77
N SER A 326 40.20 -8.00 15.03
CA SER A 326 41.04 -7.33 14.03
C SER A 326 41.16 -5.86 14.37
#